data_AF-A9AW45-F1
#
_entry.id   AF-A9AW45-F1
#
_cell.length_a   1.000
_cell.length_b   1.000
_cell.length_c   1.000
_cell.angle_alpha   90.00
_cell.angle_beta   90.00
_cell.angle_gamma   90.00
#
_symmetry.space_group_name_H-M   'P 1'
#
loop_
_entity.id
_entity.type
_entity.pdbx_description
1 polymer ?
#
loop_
_entity_poly.entity_id
_entity_poly.type
_entity_poly.pdbx_seq_one_letter_code
_entity_poly.pdbx_strand_id
1 'polypeptide(L)'
;MEMDHVAVVVNNIAESTAWYVAQCGAQVLYADDTWAFLRIGQGKLALVMAYQHPPHVAVRVDETQLNALAIQHNQPIDRHRDGTKGFYLRDPNGNVLEVICYPPAETVYNNG
;
A
#
# COMPACT_ATOMS: atom_id res chain seq x y z
N MET A 1 3.17 -1.36 14.86
CA MET A 1 2.12 -1.37 13.82
C MET A 1 1.52 0.02 13.69
N GLU A 2 1.46 0.54 12.48
CA GLU A 2 0.92 1.87 12.15
C GLU A 2 0.12 1.80 10.85
N MET A 3 -0.84 2.69 10.64
CA MET A 3 -1.53 2.80 9.34
C MET A 3 -0.54 3.25 8.26
N ASP A 4 -0.48 2.53 7.13
CA ASP A 4 0.46 2.84 6.06
C ASP A 4 -0.21 3.50 4.86
N HIS A 5 -1.14 2.78 4.21
CA HIS A 5 -1.85 3.29 3.04
C HIS A 5 -3.20 2.60 2.85
N VAL A 6 -4.07 3.22 2.05
CA VAL A 6 -5.30 2.58 1.55
C VAL A 6 -5.16 2.42 0.05
N ALA A 7 -5.53 1.25 -0.49
CA ALA A 7 -5.63 1.01 -1.91
C ALA A 7 -7.09 1.02 -2.35
N VAL A 8 -7.43 1.89 -3.29
CA VAL A 8 -8.76 1.99 -3.90
C VAL A 8 -8.71 1.64 -5.36
N VAL A 9 -9.77 0.97 -5.82
CA VAL A 9 -9.92 0.60 -7.22
C VAL A 9 -10.33 1.81 -8.05
N VAL A 10 -9.66 2.01 -9.17
CA VAL A 10 -10.03 2.99 -10.19
C VAL A 10 -10.10 2.36 -11.57
N ASN A 11 -10.77 3.03 -12.51
CA ASN A 11 -10.89 2.56 -13.90
C ASN A 11 -9.81 3.16 -14.83
N ASN A 12 -9.14 4.22 -14.39
CA ASN A 12 -8.09 4.90 -15.14
C ASN A 12 -7.11 5.58 -14.16
N ILE A 13 -5.85 5.12 -14.14
CA ILE A 13 -4.82 5.60 -13.23
C ILE A 13 -4.49 7.07 -13.50
N ALA A 14 -4.29 7.47 -14.76
CA ALA A 14 -3.87 8.82 -15.12
C ALA A 14 -4.96 9.85 -14.78
N GLU A 15 -6.21 9.56 -15.15
CA GLU A 15 -7.37 10.42 -14.86
C GLU A 15 -7.58 10.59 -13.35
N SER A 16 -7.55 9.48 -12.61
CA SER A 16 -7.77 9.51 -11.16
C SER A 16 -6.63 10.21 -10.43
N THR A 17 -5.37 9.97 -10.83
CA THR A 17 -4.20 10.69 -10.31
C THR A 17 -4.36 12.19 -10.49
N ALA A 18 -4.68 12.65 -11.71
CA ALA A 18 -4.87 14.07 -12.00
C ALA A 18 -5.98 14.69 -11.15
N TRP A 19 -7.08 13.94 -10.92
CA TRP A 19 -8.17 14.39 -10.07
C TRP A 19 -7.73 14.59 -8.62
N TYR A 20 -7.05 13.62 -8.01
CA TYR A 20 -6.57 13.74 -6.62
C TYR A 20 -5.52 14.84 -6.45
N VAL A 21 -4.65 15.05 -7.45
CA VAL A 21 -3.72 16.19 -7.46
C VAL A 21 -4.49 17.51 -7.45
N ALA A 22 -5.47 17.67 -8.35
CA ALA A 22 -6.22 18.92 -8.50
C ALA A 22 -7.16 19.21 -7.32
N GLN A 23 -7.82 18.19 -6.77
CA GLN A 23 -8.86 18.37 -5.73
C GLN A 23 -8.31 18.29 -4.30
N CYS A 24 -7.25 17.51 -4.09
CA CYS A 24 -6.73 17.25 -2.74
C CYS A 24 -5.31 17.80 -2.53
N GLY A 25 -4.69 18.40 -3.56
CA GLY A 25 -3.28 18.80 -3.49
C GLY A 25 -2.34 17.61 -3.30
N ALA A 26 -2.73 16.44 -3.81
CA ALA A 26 -1.96 15.22 -3.62
C ALA A 26 -0.56 15.34 -4.26
N GLN A 27 0.47 14.86 -3.55
CA GLN A 27 1.81 14.69 -4.11
C GLN A 27 1.90 13.30 -4.74
N VAL A 28 2.28 13.22 -6.01
CA VAL A 28 2.52 11.94 -6.70
C VAL A 28 3.87 11.38 -6.23
N LEU A 29 3.85 10.24 -5.55
CA LEU A 29 5.05 9.52 -5.11
C LEU A 29 5.49 8.50 -6.18
N TYR A 30 4.52 7.92 -6.89
CA TYR A 30 4.73 7.01 -8.01
C TYR A 30 3.49 7.01 -8.91
N ALA A 31 3.66 6.83 -10.21
CA ALA A 31 2.57 6.51 -11.13
C ALA A 31 3.11 5.80 -12.37
N ASP A 32 2.40 4.75 -12.79
CA ASP A 32 2.50 4.14 -14.12
C ASP A 32 1.09 3.76 -14.62
N ASP A 33 1.01 2.99 -15.70
CA ASP A 33 -0.28 2.61 -16.31
C ASP A 33 -1.08 1.59 -15.47
N THR A 34 -0.47 0.99 -14.45
CA THR A 34 -1.02 -0.09 -13.63
C THR A 34 -1.41 0.34 -12.22
N TRP A 35 -0.70 1.31 -11.65
CA TRP A 35 -1.04 1.90 -10.35
C TRP A 35 -0.39 3.27 -10.13
N ALA A 36 -0.92 4.01 -9.16
CA ALA A 36 -0.30 5.21 -8.64
C ALA A 36 -0.27 5.21 -7.11
N PHE A 37 0.72 5.89 -6.55
CA PHE A 37 0.88 6.06 -5.12
C PHE A 37 0.98 7.55 -4.80
N LEU A 38 0.03 8.03 -4.01
CA LEU A 38 -0.17 9.45 -3.74
C LEU A 38 -0.01 9.71 -2.24
N ARG A 39 0.58 10.84 -1.88
CA ARG A 39 0.52 11.39 -0.52
C ARG A 39 -0.58 12.44 -0.46
N ILE A 40 -1.48 12.29 0.50
CA ILE A 40 -2.53 13.27 0.81
C ILE A 40 -2.38 13.63 2.29
N GLY A 41 -1.88 14.84 2.57
CA GLY A 41 -1.48 15.23 3.93
C GLY A 41 -0.47 14.25 4.51
N GLN A 42 -0.80 13.66 5.65
CA GLN A 42 0.04 12.64 6.32
C GLN A 42 -0.24 11.20 5.86
N GLY A 43 -1.28 10.98 5.05
CA GLY A 43 -1.70 9.66 4.59
C GLY A 43 -1.19 9.32 3.19
N LYS A 44 -1.24 8.02 2.85
CA LYS A 44 -0.91 7.52 1.51
C LYS A 44 -2.12 6.81 0.89
N LEU A 45 -2.34 7.04 -0.40
CA LEU A 45 -3.41 6.47 -1.20
C LEU A 45 -2.80 5.77 -2.42
N ALA A 46 -3.04 4.47 -2.56
CA ALA A 46 -2.76 3.72 -3.76
C ALA A 46 -4.00 3.69 -4.66
N LEU A 47 -3.83 4.03 -5.93
CA LEU A 47 -4.84 3.86 -6.96
C LEU A 47 -4.46 2.61 -7.75
N VAL A 48 -5.34 1.62 -7.78
CA VAL A 48 -5.05 0.33 -8.39
C VAL A 48 -6.13 -0.09 -9.38
N MET A 49 -5.74 -0.89 -10.37
CA MET A 49 -6.69 -1.56 -11.26
C MET A 49 -7.20 -2.85 -10.62
N ALA A 50 -8.53 -3.05 -10.60
CA ALA A 50 -9.18 -4.17 -9.90
C ALA A 50 -8.64 -5.56 -10.30
N TYR A 51 -8.23 -5.72 -11.56
CA TYR A 51 -7.76 -6.99 -12.09
C TYR A 51 -6.29 -7.30 -11.74
N GLN A 52 -5.53 -6.32 -11.23
CA GLN A 52 -4.12 -6.47 -10.89
C GLN A 52 -3.91 -6.51 -9.37
N HIS A 53 -4.60 -5.64 -8.63
CA HIS A 53 -4.48 -5.57 -7.18
C HIS A 53 -5.85 -5.35 -6.52
N PRO A 54 -6.20 -6.15 -5.49
CA PRO A 54 -7.44 -5.95 -4.76
C PRO A 54 -7.37 -4.67 -3.91
N PRO A 55 -8.51 -4.00 -3.65
CA PRO A 55 -8.56 -2.92 -2.67
C PRO A 55 -8.22 -3.46 -1.28
N HIS A 56 -7.47 -2.69 -0.51
CA HIS A 56 -7.01 -3.09 0.82
C HIS A 56 -6.66 -1.89 1.69
N VAL A 57 -6.58 -2.16 2.99
CA VAL A 57 -5.98 -1.29 3.99
C VAL A 57 -4.63 -1.89 4.35
N ALA A 58 -3.57 -1.09 4.43
CA ALA A 58 -2.24 -1.56 4.79
C ALA A 58 -1.79 -1.02 6.13
N VAL A 59 -1.17 -1.88 6.94
CA VAL A 59 -0.50 -1.51 8.18
C VAL A 59 0.99 -1.84 8.10
N ARG A 60 1.82 -0.87 8.49
CA ARG A 60 3.27 -1.01 8.53
C ARG A 60 3.72 -1.62 9.84
N VAL A 61 4.63 -2.57 9.75
CA VAL A 61 5.32 -3.22 10.87
C VAL A 61 6.82 -3.25 10.63
N ASP A 62 7.61 -3.42 11.69
CA ASP A 62 9.03 -3.76 11.55
C ASP A 62 9.21 -5.25 11.20
N GLU A 63 10.45 -5.65 10.88
CA GLU A 63 10.76 -7.02 10.46
C GLU A 63 10.54 -8.05 11.58
N THR A 64 10.70 -7.66 12.85
CA THR A 64 10.45 -8.56 13.99
C THR A 64 8.95 -8.85 14.10
N GLN A 65 8.13 -7.81 14.02
CA GLN A 65 6.68 -7.88 14.04
C GLN A 65 6.13 -8.64 12.82
N LEU A 66 6.65 -8.40 11.62
CA LEU A 66 6.24 -9.11 10.40
C LEU A 66 6.38 -10.63 10.57
N ASN A 67 7.56 -11.08 11.00
CA ASN A 67 7.85 -12.51 11.18
C ASN A 67 6.96 -13.14 12.25
N ALA A 68 6.76 -12.44 13.39
CA ALA A 68 5.91 -12.94 14.46
C ALA A 68 4.44 -13.10 14.01
N LEU A 69 3.90 -12.11 13.30
CA LEU A 69 2.51 -12.15 12.81
C LEU A 69 2.33 -13.19 11.69
N ALA A 70 3.28 -13.31 10.76
CA ALA A 70 3.23 -14.32 9.71
C ALA A 70 3.16 -15.74 10.30
N ILE A 71 3.96 -16.04 11.34
CA ILE A 71 3.91 -17.32 12.06
C ILE A 71 2.55 -17.48 12.77
N GLN A 72 2.11 -16.46 13.51
CA GLN A 72 0.84 -16.50 14.24
C GLN A 72 -0.36 -16.82 13.34
N HIS A 73 -0.36 -16.28 12.12
CA HIS A 73 -1.44 -16.44 11.16
C HIS A 73 -1.20 -17.53 10.10
N ASN A 74 -0.08 -18.25 10.19
CA ASN A 74 0.35 -19.25 9.22
C ASN A 74 0.30 -18.72 7.76
N GLN A 75 0.84 -17.52 7.55
CA GLN A 75 0.89 -16.84 6.25
C GLN A 75 2.32 -16.82 5.69
N PRO A 76 2.52 -17.07 4.39
CA PRO A 76 3.80 -16.84 3.74
C PRO A 76 4.06 -15.32 3.63
N ILE A 77 5.33 -14.92 3.74
CA ILE A 77 5.76 -13.55 3.48
C ILE A 77 6.19 -13.44 2.02
N ASP A 78 5.48 -12.63 1.26
CA ASP A 78 5.82 -12.27 -0.11
C ASP A 78 6.84 -11.13 -0.15
N ARG A 79 7.60 -11.07 -1.25
CA ARG A 79 8.56 -9.99 -1.53
C ARG A 79 8.12 -9.24 -2.78
N HIS A 80 7.96 -7.93 -2.64
CA HIS A 80 7.60 -7.06 -3.74
C HIS A 80 8.85 -6.55 -4.48
N ARG A 81 8.63 -6.06 -5.70
CA ARG A 81 9.69 -5.56 -6.59
C ARG A 81 10.41 -4.33 -6.02
N ASP A 82 9.72 -3.54 -5.22
CA ASP A 82 10.25 -2.33 -4.55
C ASP A 82 11.05 -2.65 -3.27
N GLY A 83 11.25 -3.93 -2.97
CA GLY A 83 11.98 -4.41 -1.79
C GLY A 83 11.13 -4.51 -0.53
N THR A 84 9.86 -4.10 -0.56
CA THR A 84 8.94 -4.32 0.55
C THR A 84 8.61 -5.81 0.69
N LYS A 85 8.25 -6.21 1.90
CA LYS A 85 7.82 -7.57 2.25
C LYS A 85 6.47 -7.49 2.93
N GLY A 86 5.61 -8.47 2.72
CA GLY A 86 4.32 -8.45 3.38
C GLY A 86 3.53 -9.73 3.22
N PHE A 87 2.34 -9.74 3.82
CA PHE A 87 1.33 -10.76 3.59
C PHE A 87 -0.06 -10.15 3.79
N TYR A 88 -1.09 -10.88 3.36
CA TYR A 88 -2.47 -10.43 3.43
C TYR A 88 -3.28 -11.22 4.45
N LEU A 89 -4.12 -10.51 5.19
CA LEU A 89 -5.16 -11.05 6.05
C LEU A 89 -6.53 -10.58 5.54
N ARG A 90 -7.57 -11.22 6.06
CA ARG A 90 -8.96 -10.78 5.86
C ARG A 90 -9.62 -10.55 7.20
N ASP A 91 -10.36 -9.46 7.32
CA ASP A 91 -11.25 -9.24 8.44
C ASP A 91 -12.48 -10.18 8.36
N PRO A 92 -13.37 -10.20 9.38
CA PRO A 92 -14.57 -11.03 9.35
C PRO A 92 -15.54 -10.77 8.19
N ASN A 93 -15.43 -9.63 7.52
CA ASN A 93 -16.27 -9.23 6.39
C ASN A 93 -15.55 -9.40 5.03
N GLY A 94 -14.34 -9.96 5.03
CA GLY A 94 -13.55 -10.21 3.84
C GLY A 94 -12.73 -9.01 3.34
N ASN A 95 -12.73 -7.89 4.07
CA ASN A 95 -11.86 -6.75 3.76
C ASN A 95 -10.40 -7.18 3.87
N VAL A 96 -9.58 -6.78 2.90
CA VAL A 96 -8.18 -7.16 2.84
C VAL A 96 -7.35 -6.21 3.71
N LEU A 97 -6.60 -6.80 4.64
CA LEU A 97 -5.57 -6.12 5.41
C LEU A 97 -4.19 -6.57 4.92
N GLU A 98 -3.40 -5.65 4.39
CA GLU A 98 -1.99 -5.91 4.11
C GLU A 98 -1.15 -5.61 5.35
N VAL A 99 -0.27 -6.53 5.72
CA VAL A 99 0.78 -6.30 6.71
C VAL A 99 2.09 -6.13 5.96
N ILE A 100 2.61 -4.90 5.94
CA ILE A 100 3.78 -4.53 5.12
C ILE A 100 4.98 -4.13 5.98
N CYS A 101 6.17 -4.57 5.57
CA CYS A 101 7.46 -4.19 6.12
C CYS A 101 8.32 -3.62 5.00
N TYR A 102 8.90 -2.46 5.27
CA TYR A 102 9.80 -1.81 4.34
C TYR A 102 11.26 -2.21 4.63
N PRO A 103 12.14 -2.24 3.62
CA PRO A 103 13.55 -2.54 3.84
C PRO A 103 14.22 -1.46 4.71
N PRO A 104 15.27 -1.80 5.48
CA PRO A 104 16.04 -0.84 6.27
C PRO A 104 16.93 0.03 5.35
N ALA A 105 16.32 1.07 4.80
CA ALA A 105 16.86 2.29 4.17
C ALA A 105 15.63 3.13 3.77
N GLU A 106 15.75 4.45 3.60
CA GLU A 106 14.61 5.31 3.21
C GLU A 106 13.81 4.68 2.07
N THR A 107 12.56 4.36 2.36
CA THR A 107 11.64 3.89 1.34
C THR A 107 11.52 4.96 0.28
N VAL A 108 11.35 4.56 -0.98
CA VAL A 108 11.30 5.46 -2.16
C VAL A 108 10.23 6.57 -2.02
N TYR A 109 9.34 6.43 -1.04
CA TYR A 109 8.17 7.26 -0.77
C TYR A 109 8.29 8.14 0.48
N ASN A 110 9.43 8.10 1.18
CA ASN A 110 9.67 8.88 2.40
C ASN A 110 10.23 10.29 2.16
N ASN A 111 10.43 10.72 0.91
CA ASN A 111 10.94 12.07 0.62
C ASN A 111 9.85 13.12 0.89
N GLY A 112 9.77 13.55 2.15
CA GLY A 112 9.26 14.86 2.56
C GLY A 112 10.35 15.93 2.44
#